data_AF-A0ABD3VZA0-F1
#
_entry.id   AF-A0ABD3VZA0-F1
#
_cell.length_a   1.000
_cell.length_b   1.000
_cell.length_c   1.000
_cell.angle_alpha   90.00
_cell.angle_beta   90.00
_cell.angle_gamma   90.00
#
_symmetry.space_group_name_H-M   'P 1'
#
loop_
_entity.id
_entity.type
_entity.pdbx_description
1 polymer ?
#
loop_
_entity_poly.entity_id
_entity_poly.type
_entity_poly.pdbx_seq_one_letter_code
_entity_poly.pdbx_strand_id
1 'polypeptide(L)'
;MEFIKKKRNIESTKKDKRLKLNVGGVYFETLTSTLENIGGSRLALLAQLQEGDDSWDPEKQEYFFDRHPGVFMSVIHYYRTDELHIDQNLCGNIIQGVGFQ
;
A
#
# COMPACT_ATOMS: atom_id res chain seq x y z
N MET A 1 22.62 11.04 -16.35
CA MET A 1 21.19 11.15 -16.72
C MET A 1 20.39 11.19 -15.43
N GLU A 2 20.43 12.35 -14.79
CA GLU A 2 19.66 12.65 -13.59
C GLU A 2 18.23 13.00 -13.99
N PHE A 3 17.29 12.10 -13.76
CA PHE A 3 15.87 12.40 -13.91
C PHE A 3 15.33 12.92 -12.57
N ILE A 4 15.46 14.24 -12.39
CA ILE A 4 14.55 15.14 -11.68
C ILE A 4 13.61 14.44 -10.66
N LYS A 5 14.10 14.21 -9.44
CA LYS A 5 13.23 14.08 -8.25
C LYS A 5 12.58 15.45 -7.99
N LYS A 6 11.46 15.72 -8.65
CA LYS A 6 10.65 16.92 -8.43
C LYS A 6 10.13 16.88 -6.99
N LYS A 7 10.72 17.73 -6.14
CA LYS A 7 10.25 18.07 -4.80
C LYS A 7 8.73 18.33 -4.83
N ARG A 8 7.95 17.54 -4.08
CA ARG A 8 6.71 18.04 -3.48
C ARG A 8 7.05 18.46 -2.06
N ASN A 9 6.96 19.76 -1.83
CA ASN A 9 6.99 20.39 -0.53
C ASN A 9 5.59 20.17 0.08
N ILE A 10 5.47 19.22 1.00
CA ILE A 10 4.30 19.10 1.88
C ILE A 10 4.86 19.23 3.29
N GLU A 11 4.92 20.46 3.78
CA GLU A 11 4.91 20.70 5.22
C GLU A 11 3.58 20.17 5.76
N SER A 12 3.61 18.93 6.23
CA SER A 12 2.65 18.48 7.22
C SER A 12 3.45 17.73 8.26
N THR A 13 3.64 18.38 9.40
CA THR A 13 3.86 17.69 10.68
C THR A 13 2.62 16.88 11.07
N LYS A 14 2.05 16.10 10.13
CA LYS A 14 1.10 15.04 10.43
C LYS A 14 1.92 13.99 11.16
N LYS A 15 1.61 13.77 12.43
CA LYS A 15 2.05 12.55 13.13
C LYS A 15 1.76 11.38 12.20
N ASP A 16 2.80 10.61 11.89
CA ASP A 16 2.67 9.44 11.05
C ASP A 16 1.61 8.51 11.66
N LYS A 17 0.57 8.21 10.89
CA LYS A 17 -0.59 7.48 11.39
C LYS A 17 -0.44 6.01 11.05
N ARG A 18 -0.95 5.15 11.94
CA ARG A 18 -1.10 3.73 11.65
C ARG A 18 -2.39 3.55 10.84
N LEU A 19 -2.30 2.76 9.78
CA LEU A 19 -3.41 2.41 8.89
C LEU A 19 -3.68 0.90 9.00
N LYS A 20 -4.95 0.55 9.15
CA LYS A 20 -5.43 -0.83 9.22
C LYS A 20 -5.93 -1.27 7.84
N LEU A 21 -5.39 -2.37 7.35
CA LEU A 21 -5.71 -2.97 6.06
C LEU A 21 -6.23 -4.38 6.32
N ASN A 22 -7.50 -4.64 6.03
CA ASN A 22 -8.11 -5.96 6.09
C ASN A 22 -7.99 -6.63 4.72
N VAL A 23 -7.24 -7.72 4.62
CA VAL A 23 -6.97 -8.40 3.36
C VAL A 23 -7.46 -9.83 3.44
N GLY A 24 -8.57 -10.13 2.77
CA GLY A 24 -9.20 -11.45 2.81
C GLY A 24 -9.56 -11.90 4.23
N GLY A 25 -9.79 -10.96 5.16
CA GLY A 25 -10.07 -11.23 6.58
C GLY A 25 -8.85 -11.18 7.50
N VAL A 26 -7.62 -11.04 6.97
CA VAL A 26 -6.40 -10.90 7.77
C VAL A 26 -6.03 -9.42 7.88
N TYR A 27 -5.79 -8.96 9.11
CA TYR A 27 -5.46 -7.57 9.38
C TYR A 27 -3.96 -7.32 9.30
N PHE A 28 -3.59 -6.33 8.49
CA PHE A 28 -2.27 -5.76 8.40
C PHE A 28 -2.30 -4.34 8.96
N GLU A 29 -1.24 -3.98 9.65
CA GLU A 29 -1.03 -2.60 10.11
C GLU A 29 0.29 -2.08 9.56
N THR A 30 0.25 -0.84 9.05
CA THR A 30 1.44 -0.15 8.55
C THR A 30 1.32 1.34 8.81
N LEU A 31 2.43 2.06 8.62
CA LEU A 31 2.46 3.51 8.72
C LEU A 31 2.04 4.14 7.38
N THR A 32 1.41 5.30 7.46
CA THR A 32 1.12 6.12 6.28
C THR A 32 2.39 6.43 5.50
N SER A 33 3.49 6.77 6.18
CA SER A 33 4.80 7.03 5.58
C SER A 33 5.34 5.84 4.78
N THR A 34 5.17 4.62 5.29
CA THR A 34 5.60 3.39 4.59
C THR A 34 4.94 3.28 3.23
N LEU A 35 3.63 3.53 3.15
CA LEU A 35 2.90 3.43 1.88
C LEU A 35 3.25 4.55 0.90
N GLU A 36 3.76 5.68 1.40
CA GLU A 36 4.22 6.80 0.59
C GLU A 36 5.61 6.61 -0.01
N ASN A 37 6.40 5.63 0.48
CA ASN A 37 7.74 5.32 -0.05
C ASN A 37 7.73 5.03 -1.55
N ILE A 38 6.68 4.37 -2.04
CA ILE A 38 6.47 4.11 -3.46
C ILE A 38 5.29 4.99 -3.92
N GLY A 39 5.61 6.23 -4.25
CA GLY A 39 4.63 7.18 -4.75
C GLY A 39 3.95 6.73 -6.05
N GLY A 40 2.72 7.20 -6.27
CA GLY A 40 1.95 6.91 -7.48
C GLY A 40 1.21 5.57 -7.47
N SER A 41 1.40 4.75 -6.43
CA SER A 41 0.63 3.53 -6.23
C SER A 41 -0.75 3.81 -5.63
N ARG A 42 -1.68 2.84 -5.75
CA ARG A 42 -2.99 2.91 -5.08
C ARG A 42 -2.85 3.01 -3.56
N LEU A 43 -1.92 2.27 -2.95
CA LEU A 43 -1.73 2.31 -1.49
C LEU A 43 -1.17 3.67 -1.03
N ALA A 44 -0.28 4.29 -1.81
CA ALA A 44 0.21 5.64 -1.54
C ALA A 44 -0.92 6.68 -1.62
N LEU A 45 -1.89 6.49 -2.53
CA LEU A 45 -3.07 7.34 -2.63
C LEU A 45 -4.00 7.16 -1.42
N LEU A 46 -4.26 5.91 -1.02
CA LEU A 46 -5.10 5.61 0.15
C LEU A 46 -4.51 6.16 1.46
N ALA A 47 -3.18 6.14 1.61
CA ALA A 47 -2.50 6.75 2.75
C ALA A 47 -2.77 8.28 2.85
N GLN A 48 -2.93 8.95 1.71
CA GLN A 48 -3.21 10.39 1.64
C GLN A 48 -4.70 10.71 1.83
N LEU A 49 -5.59 9.88 1.28
CA LEU A 49 -7.03 10.12 1.28
C LEU A 49 -7.71 9.70 2.59
N GLN A 50 -7.32 8.57 3.19
CA GLN A 50 -7.99 7.99 4.38
C GLN A 50 -9.53 8.03 4.23
N GLU A 51 -10.21 8.78 5.11
CA GLU A 51 -11.65 8.98 5.17
C GLU A 51 -12.26 9.62 3.90
N GLY A 52 -11.43 10.15 2.99
CA GLY A 52 -11.86 10.72 1.72
C GLY A 52 -11.95 9.73 0.56
N ASP A 53 -11.64 8.45 0.76
CA ASP A 53 -11.81 7.40 -0.25
C ASP A 53 -13.05 6.54 0.06
N ASP A 54 -13.87 6.26 -0.95
CA ASP A 54 -15.11 5.47 -0.81
C ASP A 54 -14.87 4.04 -0.30
N SER A 55 -13.64 3.53 -0.37
CA SER A 55 -13.26 2.20 0.13
C SER A 55 -12.97 2.17 1.63
N TRP A 56 -12.98 3.32 2.31
CA TRP A 56 -12.73 3.40 3.76
C TRP A 56 -13.97 3.00 4.55
N ASP A 57 -13.81 2.06 5.49
CA ASP A 57 -14.84 1.69 6.46
C ASP A 57 -14.65 2.56 7.72
N PRO A 58 -15.50 3.58 7.97
CA PRO A 58 -15.36 4.45 9.13
C PRO A 58 -15.73 3.78 10.45
N GLU A 59 -16.56 2.73 10.43
CA GLU A 59 -16.98 2.01 11.64
C GLU A 59 -15.84 1.14 12.16
N LYS A 60 -15.15 0.44 11.25
CA LYS A 60 -14.02 -0.44 11.59
C LYS A 60 -12.65 0.25 11.52
N GLN A 61 -12.62 1.47 10.98
CA GLN A 61 -11.41 2.26 10.71
C GLN A 61 -10.39 1.47 9.88
N GLU A 62 -10.82 0.89 8.76
CA GLU A 62 -9.97 0.06 7.91
C GLU A 62 -10.26 0.19 6.41
N TYR A 63 -9.31 -0.26 5.59
CA TYR A 63 -9.53 -0.57 4.18
C TYR A 63 -9.68 -2.07 3.98
N PHE A 64 -10.70 -2.50 3.24
CA PHE A 64 -10.88 -3.90 2.86
C PHE A 64 -10.34 -4.20 1.45
N PHE A 65 -9.57 -5.28 1.34
CA PHE A 65 -9.08 -5.83 0.09
C PHE A 65 -9.52 -7.30 -0.02
N ASP A 66 -10.31 -7.59 -1.05
CA ASP A 66 -10.67 -8.97 -1.40
C ASP A 66 -9.51 -9.65 -2.14
N ARG A 67 -8.40 -9.89 -1.42
CA ARG A 67 -7.14 -10.43 -1.95
C ARG A 67 -6.53 -11.44 -1.00
N HIS A 68 -5.62 -12.25 -1.52
CA HIS A 68 -4.93 -13.26 -0.72
C HIS A 68 -3.91 -12.60 0.23
N PRO A 69 -4.01 -12.83 1.56
CA PRO A 69 -3.16 -12.15 2.54
C PRO A 69 -1.68 -12.47 2.37
N GLY A 70 -1.33 -13.69 1.98
CA GLY A 70 0.07 -14.08 1.74
C GLY A 70 0.74 -13.29 0.61
N VAL A 71 0.00 -12.92 -0.44
CA VAL A 71 0.54 -12.09 -1.52
C VAL A 71 0.67 -10.64 -1.06
N PHE A 72 -0.30 -10.17 -0.29
CA PHE A 72 -0.31 -8.79 0.20
C PHE A 72 0.81 -8.51 1.20
N MET A 73 1.27 -9.52 1.94
CA MET A 73 2.47 -9.41 2.77
C MET A 73 3.69 -9.01 1.94
N SER A 74 3.92 -9.68 0.80
CA SER A 74 4.99 -9.32 -0.15
C SER A 74 4.82 -7.89 -0.69
N VAL A 75 3.58 -7.46 -0.95
CA VAL A 75 3.29 -6.09 -1.36
C VAL A 75 3.71 -5.10 -0.27
N ILE A 76 3.29 -5.28 0.99
CA ILE A 76 3.69 -4.37 2.08
C ILE A 76 5.22 -4.37 2.29
N HIS A 77 5.87 -5.53 2.21
CA HIS A 77 7.32 -5.63 2.31
C HIS A 77 8.02 -4.82 1.22
N TYR A 78 7.51 -4.84 -0.01
CA TYR A 78 8.05 -4.02 -1.09
C TYR A 78 8.05 -2.52 -0.75
N TYR A 79 7.01 -1.99 -0.09
CA TYR A 79 7.01 -0.59 0.39
C TYR A 79 8.04 -0.30 1.49
N ARG A 80 8.50 -1.33 2.23
CA ARG A 80 9.48 -1.17 3.32
C ARG A 80 10.91 -1.28 2.82
N THR A 81 11.17 -2.16 1.86
CA THR A 81 12.53 -2.53 1.44
C THR A 81 12.89 -2.11 0.02
N ASP A 82 11.91 -1.73 -0.80
CA ASP A 82 12.07 -1.53 -2.25
C ASP A 82 12.47 -2.81 -3.01
N GLU A 83 12.32 -3.98 -2.38
CA GLU A 83 12.61 -5.29 -2.97
C GLU A 83 11.38 -6.20 -2.94
N LEU A 84 11.03 -6.78 -4.10
CA LEU A 84 9.87 -7.66 -4.22
C LEU A 84 10.28 -9.11 -3.97
N HIS A 85 9.94 -9.62 -2.78
CA HIS A 85 10.16 -11.01 -2.38
C HIS A 85 8.81 -11.73 -2.30
N ILE A 86 8.63 -12.77 -3.13
CA ILE A 86 7.41 -13.60 -3.16
C ILE A 86 7.74 -14.95 -2.51
N ASP A 87 6.88 -15.39 -1.58
CA ASP A 87 7.02 -16.73 -0.99
C ASP A 87 6.89 -17.80 -2.09
N GLN A 88 7.80 -18.79 -2.09
CA GLN A 88 7.88 -19.87 -3.07
C GLN A 88 6.62 -20.76 -3.07
N ASN A 89 5.78 -20.65 -2.04
CA ASN A 89 4.53 -21.41 -1.90
C ASN A 89 3.30 -20.75 -2.56
N LEU A 90 3.45 -19.58 -3.20
CA LEU A 90 2.36 -18.88 -3.89
C LEU A 90 2.32 -19.24 -5.38
N CYS A 91 1.14 -19.61 -5.90
CA CYS A 91 0.96 -19.88 -7.32
C CYS A 91 1.12 -18.59 -8.14
N GLY A 92 1.95 -18.61 -9.19
CA GLY A 92 2.23 -17.45 -10.05
C GLY A 92 1.00 -16.81 -10.69
N ASN A 93 -0.07 -17.57 -10.90
CA ASN A 93 -1.33 -17.06 -11.47
C ASN A 93 -2.08 -16.08 -10.55
N ILE A 94 -1.69 -15.98 -9.27
CA ILE A 94 -2.30 -15.05 -8.31
C ILE A 94 -1.79 -13.61 -8.54
N ILE A 95 -0.65 -13.43 -9.21
CA ILE A 95 -0.04 -12.13 -9.48
C ILE A 95 -0.20 -11.82 -10.96
N GLN A 96 -1.16 -10.95 -11.27
CA GLN A 96 -1.31 -10.42 -12.63
C GLN A 96 -0.91 -8.94 -12.61
N GLY A 97 0.21 -8.64 -13.28
CA GLY A 97 0.52 -7.26 -13.63
C GLY A 97 -0.48 -6.80 -14.69
N VAL A 98 -1.05 -5.61 -14.52
CA VAL A 98 -1.73 -4.94 -15.63
C VAL A 98 -0.65 -4.57 -16.64
N GLY A 99 -0.50 -5.40 -17.68
CA GLY A 99 0.31 -5.04 -18.84
C GLY A 99 -0.27 -3.76 -19.44
N PHE A 100 0.57 -2.75 -19.65
CA PHE A 100 0.22 -1.63 -20.51
C PHE A 100 -0.02 -2.20 -21.91
N GLN A 101 -1.27 -2.12 -22.37
CA GLN A 101 -1.62 -2.25 -23.78
C GLN A 101 -1.98 -0.87 -24.33
#